data_AF-A0AAJ6AF37-F1
#
_entry.id   AF-A0AAJ6AF37-F1
#
_cell.length_a   1.000
_cell.length_b   1.000
_cell.length_c   1.000
_cell.angle_alpha   90.00
_cell.angle_beta   90.00
_cell.angle_gamma   90.00
#
_symmetry.space_group_name_H-M   'P 1'
#
loop_
_entity.id
_entity.type
_entity.pdbx_description
1 polymer ?
#
loop_
_entity_poly.entity_id
_entity_poly.type
_entity_poly.pdbx_seq_one_letter_code
_entity_poly.pdbx_strand_id
1 'polypeptide(L)'
;MNSNKQRRGVISIIFAMLAALAVESPASAYSVYRGVVANPLRHVIWDEKNFGVSGATPNLSFFHYADDAAARAALPTFQCIIKIDLGNIAPPPAPGHHSLVGNAGIAVGAFTVDQPRMFPWQIDFDNNPAGHWSIARGAISNGNNNAASRVAAAGIANLVFFNSPNIAVINGNTIGCSR
;
A
#
# COMPACT_ATOMS: atom_id res chain seq x y z
N MET A 1 -14.88 -52.53 -63.23
CA MET A 1 -15.39 -53.41 -62.16
C MET A 1 -14.21 -54.08 -61.47
N ASN A 2 -13.79 -53.63 -60.29
CA ASN A 2 -14.04 -54.38 -59.05
C ASN A 2 -13.51 -53.59 -57.85
N SER A 3 -14.39 -53.47 -56.86
CA SER A 3 -14.17 -52.86 -55.56
C SER A 3 -13.40 -53.83 -54.68
N ASN A 4 -12.41 -53.37 -53.90
CA ASN A 4 -12.12 -54.05 -52.65
C ASN A 4 -11.70 -53.07 -51.55
N LYS A 5 -12.54 -53.05 -50.53
CA LYS A 5 -12.41 -52.35 -49.26
C LYS A 5 -11.21 -52.88 -48.48
N GLN A 6 -10.44 -51.99 -47.87
CA GLN A 6 -9.97 -52.26 -46.51
C GLN A 6 -9.76 -50.95 -45.73
N ARG A 7 -10.65 -50.74 -44.76
CA ARG A 7 -10.49 -49.83 -43.63
C ARG A 7 -9.26 -50.27 -42.82
N ARG A 8 -8.45 -49.30 -42.37
CA ARG A 8 -7.79 -49.31 -41.06
C ARG A 8 -7.34 -47.88 -40.76
N GLY A 9 -7.97 -47.28 -39.76
CA GLY A 9 -7.65 -45.93 -39.31
C GLY A 9 -6.40 -45.92 -38.43
N VAL A 10 -5.71 -44.79 -38.45
CA VAL A 10 -4.92 -44.31 -37.32
C VAL A 10 -5.11 -42.80 -37.28
N ILE A 11 -5.89 -42.34 -36.31
CA ILE A 11 -5.92 -40.96 -35.84
C ILE A 11 -4.63 -40.78 -35.03
N SER A 12 -3.86 -39.73 -35.29
CA SER A 12 -2.90 -39.20 -34.32
C SER A 12 -2.86 -37.68 -34.47
N ILE A 13 -3.65 -37.05 -33.59
CA ILE A 13 -3.73 -35.62 -33.38
C ILE A 13 -2.43 -35.21 -32.67
N ILE A 14 -1.57 -34.46 -33.33
CA ILE A 14 -0.42 -33.83 -32.70
C ILE A 14 -0.94 -32.60 -31.96
N PHE A 15 -1.16 -32.73 -30.65
CA PHE A 15 -1.37 -31.59 -29.76
C PHE A 15 -0.01 -30.94 -29.48
N ALA A 16 0.23 -29.78 -30.10
CA ALA A 16 1.30 -28.88 -29.69
C ALA A 16 0.90 -28.28 -28.32
N MET A 17 1.45 -28.81 -27.24
CA MET A 17 1.40 -28.14 -25.94
C MET A 17 2.29 -26.90 -26.01
N LEU A 18 1.68 -25.73 -26.21
CA LEU A 18 2.29 -24.48 -25.76
C LEU A 18 2.30 -24.50 -24.23
N ALA A 19 3.42 -24.89 -23.64
CA ALA A 19 3.72 -24.53 -22.26
C ALA A 19 3.91 -23.00 -22.26
N ALA A 20 2.82 -22.27 -22.02
CA ALA A 20 2.92 -20.89 -21.59
C ALA A 20 3.70 -20.93 -20.27
N LEU A 21 4.92 -20.38 -20.29
CA LEU A 21 5.63 -19.97 -19.10
C LEU A 21 4.70 -19.02 -18.35
N ALA A 22 3.95 -19.56 -17.39
CA ALA A 22 3.41 -18.75 -16.32
C ALA A 22 4.64 -18.22 -15.59
N VAL A 23 5.10 -17.04 -16.00
CA VAL A 23 5.77 -16.15 -15.08
C VAL A 23 4.72 -15.96 -13.98
N GLU A 24 4.88 -16.70 -12.89
CA GLU A 24 4.23 -16.36 -11.63
C GLU A 24 4.69 -14.95 -11.33
N SER A 25 3.88 -13.96 -11.73
CA SER A 25 4.02 -12.61 -11.24
C SER A 25 4.12 -12.75 -9.72
N PRO A 26 5.15 -12.17 -9.07
CA PRO A 26 5.19 -12.19 -7.62
C PRO A 26 3.83 -11.69 -7.15
N ALA A 27 3.15 -12.48 -6.30
CA ALA A 27 1.85 -12.10 -5.75
C ALA A 27 1.97 -10.65 -5.29
N SER A 28 1.32 -9.73 -6.00
CA SER A 28 1.46 -8.31 -5.71
C SER A 28 1.01 -8.12 -4.28
N ALA A 29 1.88 -7.54 -3.44
CA ALA A 29 1.49 -7.23 -2.07
C ALA A 29 0.23 -6.37 -2.09
N TYR A 30 -0.66 -6.60 -1.12
CA TYR A 30 -1.83 -5.77 -0.92
C TYR A 30 -1.36 -4.42 -0.38
N SER A 31 -1.49 -3.36 -1.18
CA SER A 31 -0.97 -2.04 -0.85
C SER A 31 -2.07 -1.06 -0.48
N VAL A 32 -1.78 -0.15 0.45
CA VAL A 32 -2.60 1.02 0.77
C VAL A 32 -1.82 2.29 0.50
N TYR A 33 -2.55 3.35 0.14
CA TYR A 33 -2.00 4.55 -0.45
C TYR A 33 -2.52 5.80 0.28
N ARG A 34 -1.67 6.82 0.34
CA ARG A 34 -2.03 8.16 0.82
C ARG A 34 -1.38 9.22 -0.05
N GLY A 35 -2.18 10.14 -0.58
CA GLY A 35 -1.67 11.32 -1.27
C GLY A 35 -0.99 12.28 -0.31
N VAL A 36 0.16 12.83 -0.71
CA VAL A 36 0.93 13.81 0.07
C VAL A 36 1.44 14.94 -0.80
N VAL A 37 1.55 16.12 -0.19
CA VAL A 37 2.13 17.30 -0.82
C VAL A 37 3.66 17.24 -0.76
N ALA A 38 4.30 17.61 -1.86
CA ALA A 38 5.75 17.73 -1.95
C ALA A 38 6.17 19.19 -2.10
N ASN A 39 7.41 19.49 -1.73
CA ASN A 39 8.02 20.80 -1.95
C ASN A 39 8.35 21.01 -3.46
N PRO A 40 8.81 22.20 -3.88
CA PRO A 40 9.19 22.44 -5.28
C PRO A 40 10.29 21.53 -5.84
N LEU A 41 11.10 20.91 -4.96
CA LEU A 41 12.13 19.91 -5.31
C LEU A 41 11.57 18.48 -5.37
N ARG A 42 10.25 18.30 -5.19
CA ARG A 42 9.55 17.00 -5.23
C ARG A 42 9.91 16.08 -4.06
N HIS A 43 10.36 16.65 -2.96
CA HIS A 43 10.53 15.92 -1.69
C HIS A 43 9.23 16.01 -0.90
N VAL A 44 8.77 14.90 -0.34
CA VAL A 44 7.59 14.87 0.53
C VAL A 44 7.76 15.84 1.69
N ILE A 45 6.73 16.62 2.00
CA ILE A 45 6.72 17.48 3.19
C ILE A 45 6.28 16.62 4.38
N TRP A 46 7.21 16.29 5.28
CA TRP A 46 6.93 15.44 6.44
C TRP A 46 6.37 16.25 7.60
N ASP A 47 5.09 16.63 7.51
CA ASP A 47 4.41 17.41 8.55
C ASP A 47 3.00 16.90 8.89
N GLU A 48 2.43 17.52 9.92
CA GLU A 48 1.08 17.22 10.40
C GLU A 48 -0.03 17.48 9.36
N LYS A 49 0.20 18.32 8.35
CA LYS A 49 -0.81 18.60 7.31
C LYS A 49 -0.90 17.43 6.34
N ASN A 50 0.23 16.87 5.95
CA ASN A 50 0.27 15.69 5.09
C ASN A 50 -0.15 14.42 5.81
N PHE A 51 0.10 14.31 7.11
CA PHE A 51 -0.20 13.12 7.93
C PHE A 51 -1.26 13.39 9.01
N GLY A 52 -2.25 14.21 8.66
CA GLY A 52 -3.33 14.61 9.57
C GLY A 52 -4.10 13.42 10.14
N VAL A 53 -4.09 13.32 11.47
CA VAL A 53 -4.93 12.45 12.29
C VAL A 53 -6.14 13.25 12.76
N SER A 54 -7.35 12.89 12.34
CA SER A 54 -8.55 13.68 12.60
C SER A 54 -9.84 12.85 12.55
N GLY A 55 -11.00 13.49 12.79
CA GLY A 55 -12.32 12.87 12.80
C GLY A 55 -12.90 12.66 14.21
N ALA A 56 -14.16 12.22 14.27
CA ALA A 56 -14.85 11.91 15.53
C ALA A 56 -14.21 10.71 16.26
N THR A 57 -13.75 9.73 15.49
CA THR A 57 -12.84 8.67 15.93
C THR A 57 -11.48 8.94 15.28
N PRO A 58 -10.57 9.68 15.95
CA PRO A 58 -9.38 10.22 15.29
C PRO A 58 -8.47 9.13 14.72
N ASN A 59 -8.19 9.21 13.42
CA ASN A 59 -7.36 8.23 12.73
C ASN A 59 -6.54 8.83 11.59
N LEU A 60 -5.48 8.12 11.18
CA LEU A 60 -4.71 8.36 9.97
C LEU A 60 -5.23 7.45 8.85
N SER A 61 -5.80 8.04 7.80
CA SER A 61 -6.43 7.30 6.70
C SER A 61 -5.48 6.93 5.56
N PHE A 62 -5.73 5.76 4.99
CA PHE A 62 -5.16 5.23 3.75
C PHE A 62 -6.25 4.57 2.92
N PHE A 63 -6.00 4.36 1.63
CA PHE A 63 -6.95 3.73 0.72
C PHE A 63 -6.26 2.65 -0.10
N HIS A 64 -6.93 1.51 -0.26
CA HIS A 64 -6.49 0.48 -1.19
C HIS A 64 -6.91 0.82 -2.62
N TYR A 65 -6.01 0.56 -3.56
CA TYR A 65 -6.26 0.56 -5.00
C TYR A 65 -5.61 -0.68 -5.62
N ALA A 66 -6.13 -1.13 -6.77
CA ALA A 66 -5.68 -2.36 -7.42
C ALA A 66 -4.17 -2.37 -7.74
N ASP A 67 -3.62 -1.21 -8.11
CA ASP A 67 -2.19 -1.01 -8.39
C ASP A 67 -1.78 0.47 -8.25
N ASP A 68 -0.49 0.76 -8.45
CA ASP A 68 0.06 2.12 -8.41
C ASP A 68 -0.56 3.05 -9.47
N ALA A 69 -0.98 2.52 -10.62
CA ALA A 69 -1.60 3.32 -11.68
C ALA A 69 -3.03 3.74 -11.30
N ALA A 70 -3.80 2.84 -10.71
CA ALA A 70 -5.12 3.11 -10.15
C ALA A 70 -5.01 4.12 -8.99
N ALA A 71 -4.01 3.99 -8.12
CA ALA A 71 -3.75 4.95 -7.05
C ALA A 71 -3.46 6.36 -7.60
N ARG A 72 -2.61 6.48 -8.63
CA ARG A 72 -2.34 7.77 -9.29
C ARG A 72 -3.58 8.37 -9.92
N ALA A 73 -4.43 7.55 -10.56
CA ALA A 73 -5.67 8.01 -11.17
C ALA A 73 -6.69 8.49 -10.12
N ALA A 74 -6.74 7.84 -8.95
CA ALA A 74 -7.66 8.18 -7.87
C ALA A 74 -7.20 9.35 -6.98
N LEU A 75 -5.90 9.67 -6.98
CA LEU A 75 -5.29 10.75 -6.19
C LEU A 75 -4.68 11.86 -7.07
N PRO A 76 -5.42 12.44 -8.04
CA PRO A 76 -4.85 13.29 -9.09
C PRO A 76 -4.34 14.65 -8.59
N THR A 77 -4.72 15.07 -7.39
CA THR A 77 -4.35 16.37 -6.82
C THR A 77 -3.04 16.35 -6.03
N PHE A 78 -2.48 15.17 -5.74
CA PHE A 78 -1.28 15.03 -4.91
C PHE A 78 -0.01 14.85 -5.75
N GLN A 79 1.04 15.57 -5.38
CA GLN A 79 2.34 15.51 -6.06
C GLN A 79 2.98 14.14 -5.94
N CYS A 80 2.95 13.58 -4.72
CA CYS A 80 3.53 12.30 -4.37
C CYS A 80 2.52 11.43 -3.61
N ILE A 81 2.78 10.13 -3.59
CA ILE A 81 1.93 9.16 -2.90
C ILE A 81 2.82 8.31 -1.99
N ILE A 82 2.39 8.13 -0.75
CA ILE A 82 2.95 7.11 0.15
C ILE A 82 2.24 5.80 -0.15
N LYS A 83 3.02 4.77 -0.45
CA LYS A 83 2.57 3.38 -0.62
C LYS A 83 3.04 2.57 0.58
N ILE A 84 2.13 1.79 1.17
CA ILE A 84 2.43 0.83 2.23
C ILE A 84 1.96 -0.55 1.78
N ASP A 85 2.87 -1.49 1.67
CA ASP A 85 2.60 -2.89 1.37
C ASP A 85 2.28 -3.64 2.66
N LEU A 86 1.05 -4.14 2.76
CA LEU A 86 0.54 -4.87 3.93
C LEU A 86 0.77 -6.39 3.84
N GLY A 87 1.52 -6.84 2.82
CA GLY A 87 1.84 -8.24 2.58
C GLY A 87 0.77 -8.97 1.77
N ASN A 88 0.68 -10.29 1.96
CA ASN A 88 -0.24 -11.14 1.19
C ASN A 88 -1.63 -11.16 1.84
N ILE A 89 -2.49 -10.23 1.43
CA ILE A 89 -3.88 -10.14 1.91
C ILE A 89 -4.83 -10.50 0.76
N ALA A 90 -5.71 -11.47 1.02
CA ALA A 90 -6.93 -11.80 0.28
C ALA A 90 -7.80 -10.57 -0.11
N PRO A 91 -7.85 -10.04 -1.35
CA PRO A 91 -8.77 -8.95 -1.66
C PRO A 91 -10.18 -9.48 -2.05
N PRO A 92 -11.29 -8.85 -1.58
CA PRO A 92 -11.31 -7.82 -0.54
C PRO A 92 -11.13 -8.44 0.85
N PRO A 93 -10.40 -7.78 1.78
CA PRO A 93 -10.33 -8.22 3.17
C PRO A 93 -11.72 -8.17 3.82
N ALA A 94 -11.93 -8.97 4.87
CA ALA A 94 -13.13 -8.83 5.70
C ALA A 94 -13.03 -7.53 6.54
N PRO A 95 -14.12 -6.77 6.73
CA PRO A 95 -14.12 -5.67 7.70
C PRO A 95 -13.65 -6.13 9.09
N GLY A 96 -12.78 -5.35 9.72
CA GLY A 96 -12.09 -5.71 10.97
C GLY A 96 -10.80 -6.50 10.78
N HIS A 97 -10.41 -6.81 9.53
CA HIS A 97 -9.07 -7.29 9.24
C HIS A 97 -8.04 -6.22 9.64
N HIS A 98 -6.90 -6.65 10.17
CA HIS A 98 -5.84 -5.77 10.61
C HIS A 98 -4.48 -6.26 10.12
N SER A 99 -3.56 -5.31 9.93
CA SER A 99 -2.16 -5.57 9.62
C SER A 99 -1.26 -4.68 10.48
N LEU A 100 0.05 -4.87 10.35
CA LEU A 100 1.07 -4.15 11.10
C LEU A 100 1.90 -3.26 10.16
N VAL A 101 2.02 -1.99 10.51
CA VAL A 101 2.80 -0.98 9.79
C VAL A 101 4.04 -0.61 10.58
N GLY A 102 5.19 -0.70 9.92
CA GLY A 102 6.48 -0.34 10.49
C GLY A 102 7.27 -1.53 11.03
N ASN A 103 8.41 -1.22 11.65
CA ASN A 103 9.38 -2.21 12.12
C ASN A 103 9.82 -1.83 13.54
N ALA A 104 9.76 -2.79 14.47
CA ALA A 104 10.15 -2.57 15.87
C ALA A 104 11.62 -2.15 16.06
N GLY A 105 12.50 -2.44 15.09
CA GLY A 105 13.90 -2.01 15.07
C GLY A 105 14.13 -0.60 14.53
N ILE A 106 13.10 0.08 14.03
CA ILE A 106 13.19 1.46 13.54
C ILE A 106 12.55 2.40 14.57
N ALA A 107 13.30 3.42 15.01
CA ALA A 107 12.74 4.45 15.88
C ALA A 107 11.74 5.34 15.11
N VAL A 108 10.67 5.77 15.77
CA VAL A 108 9.65 6.65 15.18
C VAL A 108 10.21 8.04 14.84
N GLY A 109 11.24 8.51 15.54
CA GLY A 109 11.90 9.79 15.24
C GLY A 109 11.09 11.05 15.58
N ALA A 110 9.99 10.92 16.32
CA ALA A 110 9.18 12.05 16.77
C ALA A 110 9.67 12.62 18.11
N PHE A 111 9.32 13.89 18.37
CA PHE A 111 9.64 14.53 19.65
C PHE A 111 8.90 13.84 20.81
N THR A 112 9.58 13.71 21.95
CA THR A 112 9.01 13.05 23.15
C THR A 112 7.78 13.78 23.70
N VAL A 113 7.69 15.11 23.52
CA VAL A 113 6.52 15.91 23.90
C VAL A 113 5.24 15.48 23.16
N ASP A 114 5.39 14.90 21.96
CA ASP A 114 4.28 14.37 21.17
C ASP A 114 3.87 12.95 21.60
N GLN A 115 4.51 12.40 22.64
CA GLN A 115 4.21 11.11 23.25
C GLN A 115 4.08 9.97 22.22
N PRO A 116 5.10 9.72 21.39
CA PRO A 116 5.03 8.72 20.33
C PRO A 116 4.87 7.31 20.90
N ARG A 117 4.05 6.49 20.24
CA ARG A 117 4.03 5.04 20.47
C ARG A 117 4.94 4.36 19.47
N MET A 118 5.65 3.34 19.92
CA MET A 118 6.63 2.63 19.10
C MET A 118 5.96 1.80 18.00
N PHE A 119 6.70 1.54 16.92
CA PHE A 119 6.30 0.58 15.90
C PHE A 119 6.30 -0.87 16.43
N PRO A 120 5.57 -1.79 15.78
CA PRO A 120 4.65 -1.54 14.66
C PRO A 120 3.30 -0.95 15.13
N TRP A 121 2.67 -0.16 14.26
CA TRP A 121 1.32 0.34 14.47
C TRP A 121 0.30 -0.57 13.77
N GLN A 122 -0.83 -0.82 14.43
CA GLN A 122 -1.94 -1.55 13.81
C GLN A 122 -2.67 -0.67 12.80
N ILE A 123 -2.92 -1.20 11.61
CA ILE A 123 -3.80 -0.60 10.60
C ILE A 123 -5.02 -1.51 10.40
N ASP A 124 -6.20 -0.94 10.43
CA ASP A 124 -7.48 -1.67 10.40
C ASP A 124 -8.24 -1.39 9.11
N PHE A 125 -8.82 -2.42 8.51
CA PHE A 125 -9.72 -2.31 7.37
C PHE A 125 -11.16 -2.12 7.85
N ASP A 126 -11.68 -0.92 7.71
CA ASP A 126 -13.08 -0.61 8.03
C ASP A 126 -13.99 -0.54 6.78
N ASN A 127 -13.39 -0.43 5.58
CA ASN A 127 -14.09 -0.32 4.30
C ASN A 127 -15.13 0.80 4.26
N ASN A 128 -14.97 1.85 5.07
CA ASN A 128 -15.87 2.99 5.14
C ASN A 128 -15.11 4.34 5.06
N PRO A 129 -15.00 4.95 3.86
CA PRO A 129 -15.59 4.53 2.59
C PRO A 129 -14.86 3.34 1.94
N ALA A 130 -15.36 2.84 0.80
CA ALA A 130 -14.81 1.64 0.18
C ALA A 130 -13.28 1.70 -0.01
N GLY A 131 -12.58 0.63 0.37
CA GLY A 131 -11.12 0.54 0.33
C GLY A 131 -10.41 1.28 1.46
N HIS A 132 -11.12 1.88 2.42
CA HIS A 132 -10.51 2.62 3.53
C HIS A 132 -9.85 1.71 4.56
N TRP A 133 -8.65 2.13 4.93
CA TRP A 133 -7.85 1.59 6.02
C TRP A 133 -7.44 2.73 6.93
N SER A 134 -7.33 2.46 8.23
CA SER A 134 -6.96 3.50 9.18
C SER A 134 -6.08 3.02 10.31
N ILE A 135 -5.20 3.90 10.78
CA ILE A 135 -4.44 3.72 12.02
C ILE A 135 -5.05 4.63 13.06
N ALA A 136 -5.58 4.07 14.15
CA ALA A 136 -6.16 4.87 15.22
C ALA A 136 -5.12 5.81 15.86
N ARG A 137 -5.52 7.03 16.25
CA ARG A 137 -4.65 7.99 16.96
C ARG A 137 -3.92 7.35 18.12
N GLY A 138 -4.66 6.55 18.90
CA GLY A 138 -4.14 5.84 20.07
C GLY A 138 -3.07 4.81 19.74
N ALA A 139 -2.96 4.31 18.51
CA ALA A 139 -1.85 3.44 18.08
C ALA A 139 -0.58 4.24 17.76
N ILE A 140 -0.73 5.51 17.37
CA ILE A 140 0.36 6.40 16.94
C ILE A 140 0.96 7.18 18.12
N SER A 141 0.11 7.73 18.99
CA SER A 141 0.53 8.66 20.06
C SER A 141 -0.45 8.66 21.23
N ASN A 142 0.04 8.94 22.43
CA ASN A 142 -0.80 9.23 23.60
C ASN A 142 -1.23 10.72 23.68
N GLY A 143 -0.67 11.58 22.82
CA GLY A 143 -0.99 13.00 22.73
C GLY A 143 -2.26 13.31 21.93
N ASN A 144 -2.53 14.60 21.71
CA ASN A 144 -3.67 15.06 20.93
C ASN A 144 -3.51 14.76 19.42
N ASN A 145 -4.52 15.11 18.63
CA ASN A 145 -4.53 14.88 17.17
C ASN A 145 -3.34 15.51 16.45
N ASN A 146 -2.92 16.72 16.83
CA ASN A 146 -1.78 17.39 16.22
C ASN A 146 -0.48 16.67 16.55
N ALA A 147 -0.30 16.25 17.82
CA ALA A 147 0.83 15.43 18.23
C ALA A 147 0.87 14.10 17.46
N ALA A 148 -0.26 13.40 17.36
CA ALA A 148 -0.34 12.16 16.58
C ALA A 148 -0.03 12.38 15.09
N SER A 149 -0.42 13.52 14.52
CA SER A 149 -0.12 13.87 13.12
C SER A 149 1.37 14.09 12.88
N ARG A 150 2.05 14.81 13.79
CA ARG A 150 3.51 14.97 13.75
C ARG A 150 4.25 13.66 13.95
N VAL A 151 3.76 12.82 14.87
CA VAL A 151 4.33 11.48 15.11
C VAL A 151 4.16 10.59 13.89
N ALA A 152 2.99 10.61 13.24
CA ALA A 152 2.75 9.89 11.99
C ALA A 152 3.70 10.34 10.87
N ALA A 153 3.86 11.66 10.70
CA ALA A 153 4.77 12.22 9.72
C ALA A 153 6.22 11.77 9.96
N ALA A 154 6.73 11.94 11.17
CA ALA A 154 8.09 11.54 11.54
C ALA A 154 8.30 10.02 11.42
N GLY A 155 7.32 9.24 11.87
CA GLY A 155 7.37 7.78 11.82
C GLY A 155 7.46 7.25 10.40
N ILE A 156 6.55 7.68 9.52
CA ILE A 156 6.54 7.22 8.12
C ILE A 156 7.78 7.74 7.39
N ALA A 157 8.21 8.98 7.66
CA ALA A 157 9.46 9.51 7.13
C ALA A 157 10.63 8.57 7.47
N ASN A 158 10.78 8.19 8.73
CA ASN A 158 11.84 7.28 9.17
C ASN A 158 11.75 5.91 8.49
N LEU A 159 10.56 5.33 8.38
CA LEU A 159 10.39 4.06 7.68
C LEU A 159 10.87 4.14 6.21
N VAL A 160 10.61 5.27 5.54
CA VAL A 160 11.11 5.54 4.19
C VAL A 160 12.63 5.82 4.17
N PHE A 161 13.17 6.56 5.14
CA PHE A 161 14.61 6.86 5.24
C PHE A 161 15.46 5.62 5.47
N PHE A 162 14.98 4.69 6.30
CA PHE A 162 15.65 3.42 6.57
C PHE A 162 15.36 2.34 5.51
N ASN A 163 14.75 2.71 4.38
CA ASN A 163 14.41 1.82 3.26
C ASN A 163 13.64 0.58 3.74
N SER A 164 12.64 0.77 4.60
CA SER A 164 11.73 -0.31 4.99
C SER A 164 11.11 -0.89 3.71
N PRO A 165 11.21 -2.21 3.46
CA PRO A 165 10.85 -2.80 2.18
C PRO A 165 9.37 -2.63 1.82
N ASN A 166 8.54 -2.37 2.83
CA ASN A 166 7.09 -2.31 2.70
C ASN A 166 6.56 -0.88 2.57
N ILE A 167 7.42 0.14 2.54
CA ILE A 167 6.96 1.53 2.47
C ILE A 167 7.79 2.29 1.44
N ALA A 168 7.10 2.94 0.51
CA ALA A 168 7.72 3.68 -0.57
C ALA A 168 7.04 5.03 -0.78
N VAL A 169 7.82 5.97 -1.31
CA VAL A 169 7.30 7.18 -1.95
C VAL A 169 7.24 6.89 -3.45
N ILE A 170 6.05 6.99 -4.03
CA ILE A 170 5.84 6.84 -5.48
C ILE A 170 5.36 8.16 -6.08
N ASN A 171 5.50 8.27 -7.40
CA ASN A 171 5.01 9.42 -8.16
C ASN A 171 3.49 9.54 -8.04
N GLY A 172 2.99 10.74 -7.72
CA GLY A 172 1.60 11.12 -7.88
C GLY A 172 1.37 11.76 -9.24
N ASN A 173 0.87 13.00 -9.25
CA ASN A 173 0.73 13.79 -10.48
C ASN A 173 2.06 14.43 -10.96
N THR A 174 3.13 14.33 -10.16
CA THR A 174 4.48 14.75 -10.53
C THR A 174 5.45 13.57 -10.58
N ILE A 175 6.40 13.61 -11.51
CA ILE A 175 7.45 12.59 -11.66
C ILE A 175 8.70 12.99 -10.87
N GLY A 176 9.36 12.02 -10.23
CA GLY A 176 10.60 12.24 -9.49
C GLY A 176 10.36 12.50 -8.01
N CYS A 177 9.27 11.98 -7.47
CA CYS A 177 8.98 12.04 -6.05
C CYS A 177 10.04 11.32 -5.24
N SER A 178 10.47 11.95 -4.15
CA SER A 178 11.48 11.42 -3.24
C SER A 178 11.17 11.79 -1.79
N ARG A 179 11.91 11.15 -0.89
CA ARG A 179 11.80 11.33 0.56
C ARG A 179 12.41 12.64 1.04
#